data_AF-A0A927ZSN2-F1
#
_entry.id   AF-A0A927ZSN2-F1
#
_cell.length_a   1.000
_cell.length_b   1.000
_cell.length_c   1.000
_cell.angle_alpha   90.00
_cell.angle_beta   90.00
_cell.angle_gamma   90.00
#
_symmetry.space_group_name_H-M   'P 1'
#
loop_
_entity.id
_entity.type
_entity.pdbx_description
1 polymer ?
#
loop_
_entity_poly.entity_id
_entity_poly.type
_entity_poly.pdbx_seq_one_letter_code
_entity_poly.pdbx_strand_id
1 'polypeptide(L)'
;MDYNKIEDAVFKKAMEVFKEGAPKFFNLDINISRPAETEIKNIDIKTNAMDYLFYTESGDYLHFEFQTTKKNEDISRFLYYDSSLYYKSKRNIRTLVVYSSDIKEAPTYLDCGSIKYNVEAFYMKNLDGDSKLNNIKYKVENNIELTEQDIITLSFIPLMSSIKSKSEITLESIEIANEIKSYTDKNKC
;
A
#
# COMPACT_ATOMS: atom_id res chain seq x y z
N MET A 1 -17.64 -50.43 -21.38
CA MET A 1 -17.97 -49.52 -20.26
C MET A 1 -17.14 -48.27 -20.46
N ASP A 2 -17.78 -47.11 -20.49
CA ASP A 2 -17.14 -45.83 -20.78
C ASP A 2 -16.43 -45.35 -19.50
N TYR A 3 -15.13 -45.61 -19.39
CA TYR A 3 -14.32 -45.38 -18.18
C TYR A 3 -14.39 -43.94 -17.67
N ASN A 4 -14.51 -42.96 -18.58
CA ASN A 4 -14.66 -41.55 -18.24
C ASN A 4 -15.95 -41.23 -17.47
N LYS A 5 -17.04 -41.99 -17.70
CA LYS A 5 -18.29 -41.83 -16.94
C LYS A 5 -18.21 -42.39 -15.53
N ILE A 6 -17.33 -43.37 -15.30
CA ILE A 6 -17.11 -43.98 -13.97
C ILE A 6 -16.27 -43.04 -13.11
N GLU A 7 -15.19 -42.46 -13.65
CA GLU A 7 -14.39 -41.46 -12.93
C GLU A 7 -15.22 -40.24 -12.52
N ASP A 8 -16.02 -39.69 -13.43
CA ASP A 8 -16.86 -38.53 -13.15
C ASP A 8 -17.91 -38.81 -12.06
N ALA A 9 -18.47 -40.02 -12.03
CA ALA A 9 -19.38 -40.47 -10.97
C ALA A 9 -18.67 -40.66 -9.62
N VAL A 10 -17.44 -41.19 -9.62
CA VAL A 10 -16.62 -41.36 -8.41
C VAL A 10 -16.21 -40.00 -7.84
N PHE A 11 -15.76 -39.07 -8.68
CA PHE A 11 -15.40 -37.72 -8.24
C PHE A 11 -16.59 -36.97 -7.67
N LYS A 12 -17.76 -37.03 -8.33
CA LYS A 12 -19.00 -36.43 -7.80
C LYS A 12 -19.39 -37.03 -6.45
N LYS A 13 -19.35 -38.36 -6.30
CA LYS A 13 -19.67 -39.01 -5.03
C LYS A 13 -18.66 -38.71 -3.93
N ALA A 14 -17.37 -38.68 -4.24
CA ALA A 14 -16.33 -38.27 -3.29
C ALA A 14 -16.54 -36.83 -2.81
N MET A 15 -16.92 -35.91 -3.71
CA MET A 15 -17.22 -34.52 -3.36
C MET A 15 -18.52 -34.35 -2.58
N GLU A 16 -19.57 -35.14 -2.86
CA GLU A 16 -20.81 -35.17 -2.06
C GLU A 16 -20.53 -35.64 -0.62
N VAL A 17 -19.77 -36.74 -0.46
CA VAL A 17 -19.34 -37.24 0.85
C VAL A 17 -18.49 -36.20 1.58
N PHE A 18 -17.61 -35.49 0.86
CA PHE A 18 -16.80 -34.43 1.45
C PHE A 18 -17.64 -33.23 1.89
N LYS A 19 -18.60 -32.80 1.07
CA LYS A 19 -19.51 -31.69 1.35
C LYS A 19 -20.36 -31.92 2.60
N GLU A 20 -20.94 -33.12 2.74
CA GLU A 20 -21.83 -33.47 3.86
C GLU A 20 -21.07 -33.95 5.10
N GLY A 21 -19.97 -34.68 4.90
CA GLY A 21 -19.22 -35.32 5.98
C GLY A 21 -18.14 -34.46 6.62
N ALA A 22 -17.47 -33.60 5.85
CA ALA A 22 -16.31 -32.85 6.36
C ALA A 22 -16.66 -31.88 7.49
N PRO A 23 -17.73 -31.05 7.42
CA PRO A 23 -18.06 -30.14 8.51
C PRO A 23 -18.32 -30.89 9.82
N LYS A 24 -19.08 -31.99 9.76
CA LYS A 24 -19.38 -32.82 10.94
C LYS A 24 -18.13 -33.52 11.48
N PHE A 25 -17.27 -34.04 10.61
CA PHE A 25 -16.03 -34.71 11.01
C PHE A 25 -15.04 -33.76 11.70
N PHE A 26 -14.90 -32.53 11.19
CA PHE A 26 -14.00 -31.51 11.73
C PHE A 26 -14.67 -30.59 12.78
N ASN A 27 -15.89 -30.88 13.20
CA ASN A 27 -16.68 -30.03 14.13
C ASN A 27 -16.79 -28.56 13.69
N LEU A 28 -17.00 -28.32 12.39
CA LEU A 28 -17.20 -27.00 11.82
C LEU A 28 -18.70 -26.68 11.80
N ASP A 29 -19.09 -25.55 12.39
CA ASP A 29 -20.46 -25.02 12.32
C ASP A 29 -20.69 -24.26 11.00
N ILE A 30 -20.53 -24.96 9.87
CA ILE A 30 -20.68 -24.40 8.52
C ILE A 30 -21.37 -25.41 7.58
N ASN A 31 -22.17 -24.88 6.65
CA ASN A 31 -22.77 -25.67 5.58
C ASN A 31 -22.00 -25.45 4.27
N ILE A 32 -21.35 -26.50 3.76
CA ILE A 32 -20.67 -26.45 2.45
C ILE A 32 -21.74 -26.54 1.36
N SER A 33 -21.75 -25.62 0.39
CA SER A 33 -22.76 -25.57 -0.69
C SER A 33 -22.32 -26.35 -1.95
N ARG A 34 -21.07 -26.18 -2.39
CA ARG A 34 -20.45 -26.87 -3.52
C ARG A 34 -18.92 -26.76 -3.43
N PRO A 35 -18.15 -27.66 -4.05
CA PRO A 35 -16.72 -27.44 -4.24
C PRO A 35 -16.46 -26.19 -5.09
N ALA A 36 -15.35 -25.51 -4.82
CA ALA A 36 -14.84 -24.38 -5.61
C ALA A 36 -13.67 -24.86 -6.49
N GLU A 37 -13.37 -24.13 -7.57
CA GLU A 37 -12.19 -24.39 -8.38
C GLU A 37 -10.92 -24.27 -7.52
N THR A 38 -10.06 -25.27 -7.60
CA THR A 38 -8.80 -25.33 -6.83
C THR A 38 -7.62 -24.75 -7.61
N GLU A 39 -7.75 -24.66 -8.94
CA GLU A 39 -6.75 -24.06 -9.81
C GLU A 39 -6.93 -22.54 -9.87
N ILE A 40 -6.00 -21.81 -9.25
CA ILE A 40 -5.93 -20.36 -9.42
C ILE A 40 -5.18 -20.07 -10.73
N LYS A 41 -5.92 -19.90 -11.84
CA LYS A 41 -5.35 -19.58 -13.16
C LYS A 41 -4.99 -18.09 -13.24
N ASN A 42 -3.84 -17.71 -12.70
CA ASN A 42 -3.33 -16.35 -12.82
C ASN A 42 -2.34 -16.24 -14.00
N ILE A 43 -2.83 -15.90 -15.19
CA ILE A 43 -2.01 -15.18 -16.19
C ILE A 43 -2.56 -13.76 -16.26
N ASP A 44 -2.39 -13.04 -15.16
CA ASP A 44 -2.71 -11.62 -15.08
C ASP A 44 -1.39 -10.87 -15.26
N ILE A 45 -1.10 -10.41 -16.49
CA ILE A 45 0.04 -9.51 -16.74
C ILE A 45 -0.40 -8.13 -16.26
N LYS A 46 -0.46 -7.95 -14.93
CA LYS A 46 -0.62 -6.62 -14.34
C LYS A 46 0.72 -5.91 -14.43
N THR A 47 0.76 -4.82 -15.18
CA THR A 47 1.89 -3.88 -15.20
C THR A 47 1.98 -3.03 -13.94
N ASN A 48 1.12 -3.28 -12.95
CA ASN A 48 1.11 -2.49 -11.73
C ASN A 48 2.32 -2.88 -10.86
N ALA A 49 3.15 -1.90 -10.55
CA ALA A 49 4.28 -2.03 -9.65
C ALA A 49 3.90 -1.52 -8.25
N MET A 50 4.58 -2.03 -7.24
CA MET A 50 4.67 -1.37 -5.92
C MET A 50 5.37 -0.03 -6.12
N ASP A 51 4.98 1.01 -5.39
CA ASP A 51 5.59 2.34 -5.58
C ASP A 51 7.06 2.32 -5.17
N TYR A 52 7.35 1.93 -3.92
CA TYR A 52 8.72 1.78 -3.43
C TYR A 52 8.87 0.60 -2.48
N LEU A 53 9.98 -0.11 -2.63
CA LEU A 53 10.34 -1.26 -1.80
C LEU A 53 11.80 -1.16 -1.38
N PHE A 54 12.05 -1.14 -0.07
CA PHE A 54 13.38 -1.06 0.51
C PHE A 54 13.72 -2.31 1.31
N TYR A 55 14.99 -2.67 1.34
CA TYR A 55 15.53 -3.59 2.32
C TYR A 55 15.81 -2.83 3.61
N THR A 56 15.39 -3.40 4.74
CA THR A 56 15.82 -2.94 6.05
C THR A 56 17.19 -3.55 6.40
N GLU A 57 17.86 -3.00 7.40
CA GLU A 57 19.11 -3.58 7.92
C GLU A 57 18.92 -5.01 8.46
N SER A 58 17.71 -5.35 8.93
CA SER A 58 17.36 -6.73 9.32
C SER A 58 17.21 -7.69 8.14
N GLY A 59 17.23 -7.17 6.91
CA GLY A 59 16.95 -7.93 5.69
C GLY A 59 15.45 -8.12 5.42
N ASP A 60 14.56 -7.49 6.17
CA ASP A 60 13.13 -7.49 5.85
C ASP A 60 12.80 -6.41 4.80
N TYR A 61 11.53 -6.31 4.41
CA TYR A 61 11.05 -5.29 3.49
C TYR A 61 10.31 -4.17 4.19
N LEU A 62 10.56 -2.94 3.74
CA LEU A 62 9.72 -1.78 3.96
C LEU A 62 9.08 -1.35 2.64
N HIS A 63 7.76 -1.50 2.54
CA HIS A 63 6.96 -1.18 1.37
C HIS A 63 6.24 0.15 1.58
N PHE A 64 6.32 1.04 0.59
CA PHE A 64 5.55 2.28 0.55
C PHE A 64 4.55 2.28 -0.60
N GLU A 65 3.38 2.85 -0.31
CA GLU A 65 2.33 3.14 -1.28
C GLU A 65 1.88 4.60 -1.10
N PHE A 66 1.72 5.33 -2.20
CA PHE A 66 1.32 6.73 -2.20
C PHE A 66 -0.08 6.86 -2.79
N GLN A 67 -1.00 7.44 -2.02
CA GLN A 67 -2.40 7.57 -2.41
C GLN A 67 -2.83 9.03 -2.45
N THR A 68 -3.17 9.50 -3.66
CA THR A 68 -3.79 10.81 -3.90
C THR A 68 -5.32 10.74 -3.97
N THR A 69 -5.86 9.54 -4.18
CA THR A 69 -7.30 9.26 -4.14
C THR A 69 -7.57 8.06 -3.24
N LYS A 70 -8.79 7.95 -2.71
CA LYS A 70 -9.21 6.82 -1.86
C LYS A 70 -10.14 5.91 -2.65
N LYS A 71 -9.75 4.65 -2.84
CA LYS A 71 -10.63 3.59 -3.36
C LYS A 71 -10.77 2.48 -2.32
N ASN A 72 -11.95 1.87 -2.25
CA ASN A 72 -12.18 0.77 -1.31
C ASN A 72 -11.30 -0.47 -1.63
N GLU A 73 -10.86 -0.60 -2.88
CA GLU A 73 -10.08 -1.73 -3.38
C GLU A 73 -8.56 -1.58 -3.12
N ASP A 74 -8.09 -0.41 -2.69
CA ASP A 74 -6.65 -0.16 -2.52
C ASP A 74 -6.01 -1.11 -1.51
N ILE A 75 -6.67 -1.38 -0.37
CA ILE A 75 -6.15 -2.29 0.64
C ILE A 75 -6.04 -3.74 0.14
N SER A 76 -6.98 -4.18 -0.70
CA SER A 76 -6.93 -5.51 -1.34
C SER A 76 -5.80 -5.60 -2.35
N ARG A 77 -5.48 -4.50 -3.04
CA ARG A 77 -4.32 -4.40 -3.94
C ARG A 77 -3.00 -4.49 -3.16
N PHE A 78 -2.89 -3.79 -2.02
CA PHE A 78 -1.70 -3.89 -1.17
C PHE A 78 -1.51 -5.32 -0.65
N LEU A 79 -2.59 -5.96 -0.18
CA LEU A 79 -2.58 -7.38 0.22
C LEU A 79 -2.04 -8.27 -0.90
N TYR A 80 -2.50 -8.07 -2.13
CA TYR A 80 -2.05 -8.85 -3.28
C TYR A 80 -0.53 -8.72 -3.51
N TYR A 81 0.00 -7.50 -3.44
CA TYR A 81 1.44 -7.27 -3.61
C TYR A 81 2.25 -7.89 -2.48
N ASP A 82 1.87 -7.63 -1.23
CA ASP A 82 2.62 -8.11 -0.07
C ASP A 82 2.56 -9.63 0.05
N SER A 83 1.41 -10.25 -0.25
CA SER A 83 1.28 -11.71 -0.27
C SER A 83 2.16 -12.33 -1.36
N SER A 84 2.20 -11.71 -2.55
CA SER A 84 3.04 -12.18 -3.66
C SER A 84 4.53 -12.03 -3.33
N LEU A 85 4.91 -10.91 -2.72
CA LEU A 85 6.28 -10.64 -2.30
C LEU A 85 6.71 -11.61 -1.19
N TYR A 86 5.87 -11.83 -0.17
CA TYR A 86 6.13 -12.79 0.90
C TYR A 86 6.25 -14.20 0.32
N TYR A 87 5.35 -14.58 -0.59
CA TYR A 87 5.40 -15.89 -1.22
C TYR A 87 6.75 -16.16 -1.90
N LYS A 88 7.27 -15.17 -2.63
CA LYS A 88 8.55 -15.26 -3.36
C LYS A 88 9.77 -15.19 -2.44
N SER A 89 9.74 -14.32 -1.44
CA SER A 89 10.94 -13.95 -0.66
C SER A 89 11.04 -14.60 0.71
N LYS A 90 9.90 -15.00 1.30
CA LYS A 90 9.77 -15.46 2.69
C LYS A 90 10.29 -14.46 3.74
N ARG A 91 10.34 -13.17 3.41
CA ARG A 91 10.78 -12.08 4.31
C ARG A 91 9.59 -11.34 4.89
N ASN A 92 9.71 -10.79 6.10
CA ASN A 92 8.64 -9.96 6.65
C ASN A 92 8.53 -8.67 5.84
N ILE A 93 7.33 -8.11 5.82
CA ILE A 93 7.01 -6.89 5.08
C ILE A 93 6.29 -5.96 6.03
N ARG A 94 6.82 -4.75 6.21
CA ARG A 94 6.15 -3.63 6.87
C ARG A 94 5.69 -2.67 5.79
N THR A 95 4.40 -2.34 5.77
CA THR A 95 3.80 -1.53 4.71
C THR A 95 3.28 -0.22 5.27
N LEU A 96 3.80 0.90 4.75
CA LEU A 96 3.38 2.25 5.08
C LEU A 96 2.70 2.90 3.88
N VAL A 97 1.42 3.23 4.05
CA VAL A 97 0.64 3.93 3.04
C VAL A 97 0.60 5.42 3.37
N VAL A 98 1.12 6.24 2.46
CA VAL A 98 1.19 7.69 2.58
C VAL A 98 0.01 8.30 1.82
N TYR A 99 -0.88 8.95 2.56
CA TYR A 99 -2.08 9.58 2.02
C TYR A 99 -1.88 11.11 1.90
N SER A 100 -2.19 11.66 0.71
CA SER A 100 -2.15 13.11 0.49
C SER A 100 -3.20 13.85 1.34
N SER A 101 -3.09 15.18 1.44
CA SER A 101 -3.92 16.02 2.30
C SER A 101 -5.44 15.95 2.07
N ASP A 102 -5.88 15.50 0.90
CA ASP A 102 -7.31 15.34 0.59
C ASP A 102 -7.94 14.15 1.31
N ILE A 103 -7.13 13.19 1.75
CA ILE A 103 -7.61 11.94 2.36
C ILE A 103 -7.46 12.05 3.87
N LYS A 104 -8.60 12.05 4.57
CA LYS A 104 -8.65 12.17 6.04
C LYS A 104 -8.51 10.82 6.75
N GLU A 105 -8.98 9.77 6.10
CA GLU A 105 -9.01 8.41 6.64
C GLU A 105 -9.14 7.40 5.50
N ALA A 106 -8.52 6.23 5.66
CA ALA A 106 -8.65 5.11 4.75
C ALA A 106 -8.64 3.78 5.53
N PRO A 107 -9.23 2.71 4.99
CA PRO A 107 -9.11 1.38 5.58
C PRO A 107 -7.63 0.99 5.69
N THR A 108 -7.22 0.56 6.89
CA THR A 108 -5.87 0.05 7.17
C THR A 108 -5.87 -1.41 7.59
N TYR A 109 -7.07 -1.99 7.75
CA TYR A 109 -7.27 -3.38 8.12
C TYR A 109 -8.24 -4.05 7.16
N LEU A 110 -7.90 -5.27 6.74
CA LEU A 110 -8.74 -6.14 5.93
C LEU A 110 -8.79 -7.53 6.58
N ASP A 111 -10.01 -7.96 6.94
CA ASP A 111 -10.28 -9.29 7.47
C ASP A 111 -10.96 -10.15 6.39
N CYS A 112 -10.25 -11.17 5.92
CA CYS A 112 -10.74 -12.16 4.97
C CYS A 112 -10.87 -13.56 5.63
N GLY A 113 -11.12 -13.61 6.94
CA GLY A 113 -11.19 -14.85 7.72
C GLY A 113 -9.81 -15.30 8.19
N SER A 114 -9.24 -16.33 7.56
CA SER A 114 -7.90 -16.83 7.92
C SER A 114 -6.78 -15.85 7.56
N ILE A 115 -7.04 -14.94 6.61
CA ILE A 115 -6.11 -13.89 6.21
C ILE A 115 -6.56 -12.59 6.89
N LYS A 116 -5.68 -12.06 7.74
CA LYS A 116 -5.83 -10.76 8.38
C LYS A 116 -4.68 -9.89 7.94
N TYR A 117 -4.98 -8.76 7.30
CA TYR A 117 -3.99 -7.90 6.69
C TYR A 117 -4.08 -6.50 7.25
N ASN A 118 -2.94 -5.94 7.62
CA ASN A 118 -2.82 -4.63 8.26
C ASN A 118 -1.73 -3.82 7.56
N VAL A 119 -1.98 -2.52 7.41
CA VAL A 119 -0.99 -1.55 6.96
C VAL A 119 -0.92 -0.36 7.91
N GLU A 120 0.21 0.32 7.92
CA GLU A 120 0.34 1.61 8.60
C GLU A 120 -0.11 2.74 7.67
N ALA A 121 -0.78 3.75 8.21
CA ALA A 121 -1.20 4.92 7.44
C ALA A 121 -0.52 6.18 7.96
N PHE A 122 0.07 6.94 7.04
CA PHE A 122 0.62 8.26 7.29
C PHE A 122 -0.19 9.32 6.52
N TYR A 123 -0.87 10.21 7.23
CA TYR A 123 -1.71 11.24 6.62
C TYR A 123 -0.97 12.56 6.54
N MET A 124 -0.61 12.98 5.32
CA MET A 124 0.05 14.27 5.07
C MET A 124 -0.82 15.46 5.49
N LYS A 125 -2.15 15.27 5.54
CA LYS A 125 -3.09 16.27 6.08
C LYS A 125 -2.75 16.72 7.51
N ASN A 126 -2.10 15.86 8.30
CA ASN A 126 -1.78 16.18 9.70
C ASN A 126 -0.52 17.04 9.82
N LEU A 127 0.16 17.34 8.70
CA LEU A 127 1.30 18.24 8.65
C LEU A 127 0.85 19.60 8.14
N ASP A 128 1.25 20.65 8.84
CA ASP A 128 1.03 22.05 8.45
C ASP A 128 2.08 22.44 7.39
N GLY A 129 1.68 22.42 6.12
CA GLY A 129 2.53 22.76 5.00
C GLY A 129 2.88 24.25 4.94
N ASP A 130 1.97 25.14 5.35
CA ASP A 130 2.19 26.58 5.34
C ASP A 130 3.29 26.97 6.35
N SER A 131 3.19 26.47 7.59
CA SER A 131 4.18 26.73 8.64
C SER A 131 5.56 26.18 8.26
N LYS A 132 5.60 24.96 7.70
CA LYS A 132 6.84 24.34 7.23
C LYS A 132 7.47 25.11 6.07
N LEU A 133 6.67 25.55 5.09
CA LEU A 133 7.16 26.34 3.97
C LEU A 133 7.73 27.68 4.45
N ASN A 134 7.02 28.37 5.34
CA ASN A 134 7.47 29.63 5.92
C ASN A 134 8.79 29.49 6.70
N ASN A 135 8.97 28.38 7.43
CA ASN A 135 10.23 28.11 8.13
C ASN A 135 11.41 27.94 7.16
N ILE A 136 11.20 27.14 6.10
CA ILE A 136 12.23 26.89 5.08
C ILE A 136 12.55 28.18 4.31
N LYS A 137 11.51 28.94 3.92
CA LYS A 137 11.66 30.25 3.28
C LYS A 137 12.49 31.20 4.13
N TYR A 138 12.19 31.31 5.43
CA TYR A 138 12.97 32.12 6.35
C TYR A 138 14.46 31.71 6.36
N LYS A 139 14.76 30.41 6.39
CA LYS A 139 16.14 29.93 6.34
C LYS A 139 16.84 30.33 5.04
N VAL A 140 16.18 30.14 3.89
CA VAL A 140 16.72 30.50 2.56
C VAL A 140 17.00 32.00 2.46
N GLU A 141 16.03 32.85 2.82
CA GLU A 141 16.17 34.31 2.76
C GLU A 141 17.30 34.84 3.67
N ASN A 142 17.52 34.20 4.81
CA ASN A 142 18.54 34.59 5.79
C ASN A 142 19.89 33.86 5.62
N ASN A 143 20.08 33.10 4.54
CA ASN A 143 21.28 32.27 4.30
C ASN A 143 21.61 31.32 5.45
N ILE A 144 20.59 30.81 6.14
CA ILE A 144 20.72 29.75 7.14
C ILE A 144 20.81 28.41 6.40
N GLU A 145 21.77 27.58 6.77
CA GLU A 145 21.96 26.26 6.18
C GLU A 145 20.72 25.38 6.36
N LEU A 146 20.26 24.76 5.28
CA LEU A 146 19.15 23.82 5.30
C LEU A 146 19.63 22.44 5.74
N THR A 147 18.87 21.80 6.61
CA THR A 147 19.11 20.41 6.99
C THR A 147 18.54 19.47 5.94
N GLU A 148 18.99 18.21 5.91
CA GLU A 148 18.36 17.19 5.04
C GLU A 148 16.87 17.04 5.31
N GLN A 149 16.45 17.21 6.56
CA GLN A 149 15.03 17.18 6.92
C GLN A 149 14.26 18.36 6.33
N ASP A 150 14.88 19.54 6.17
CA ASP A 150 14.25 20.68 5.50
C ASP A 150 14.03 20.38 4.01
N ILE A 151 15.05 19.82 3.34
CA ILE A 151 14.99 19.42 1.93
C ILE A 151 13.89 18.38 1.69
N ILE A 152 13.84 17.32 2.52
CA ILE A 152 12.77 16.30 2.47
C ILE A 152 11.41 16.92 2.79
N THR A 153 11.36 17.85 3.74
CA THR A 153 10.09 18.52 4.07
C THR A 153 9.60 19.32 2.87
N LEU A 154 10.47 20.08 2.20
CA LEU A 154 10.12 20.89 1.04
C LEU A 154 9.50 20.05 -0.09
N SER A 155 10.08 18.87 -0.37
CA SER A 155 9.55 17.98 -1.43
C SER A 155 8.15 17.43 -1.10
N PHE A 156 7.76 17.36 0.17
CA PHE A 156 6.46 16.86 0.60
C PHE A 156 5.40 17.94 0.87
N ILE A 157 5.78 19.22 1.00
CA ILE A 157 4.85 20.32 1.29
C ILE A 157 3.63 20.36 0.34
N PRO A 158 3.76 20.13 -0.98
CA PRO A 158 2.61 20.09 -1.88
C PRO A 158 1.51 19.07 -1.51
N LEU A 159 1.86 18.06 -0.72
CA LEU A 159 0.96 17.00 -0.27
C LEU A 159 0.41 17.23 1.13
N MET A 160 0.92 18.22 1.86
CA MET A 160 0.52 18.56 3.23
C MET A 160 -0.75 19.40 3.28
N SER A 161 -1.26 19.67 4.48
CA SER A 161 -2.37 20.61 4.63
C SER A 161 -1.90 22.04 4.37
N SER A 162 -2.75 22.83 3.73
CA SER A 162 -2.51 24.26 3.50
C SER A 162 -3.82 25.03 3.40
N ILE A 163 -3.79 26.31 3.76
CA ILE A 163 -4.86 27.27 3.49
C ILE A 163 -4.92 27.67 2.01
N LYS A 164 -3.80 27.52 1.28
CA LYS A 164 -3.67 27.82 -0.15
C LYS A 164 -4.15 26.63 -0.98
N SER A 165 -4.49 26.88 -2.25
CA SER A 165 -4.76 25.79 -3.17
C SER A 165 -3.50 24.94 -3.40
N LYS A 166 -3.69 23.66 -3.78
CA LYS A 166 -2.59 22.76 -4.12
C LYS A 166 -1.65 23.36 -5.17
N SER A 167 -2.20 24.02 -6.18
CA SER A 167 -1.41 24.66 -7.23
C SER A 167 -0.55 25.80 -6.68
N GLU A 168 -1.11 26.67 -5.82
CA GLU A 168 -0.39 27.80 -5.23
C GLU A 168 0.75 27.33 -4.33
N ILE A 169 0.49 26.42 -3.39
CA ILE A 169 1.55 25.95 -2.48
C ILE A 169 2.63 25.16 -3.23
N THR A 170 2.27 24.45 -4.30
CA THR A 170 3.24 23.76 -5.16
C THR A 170 4.15 24.77 -5.86
N LEU A 171 3.59 25.82 -6.45
CA LEU A 171 4.36 26.86 -7.12
C LEU A 171 5.31 27.56 -6.14
N GLU A 172 4.84 27.96 -4.97
CA GLU A 172 5.70 28.58 -3.96
C GLU A 172 6.81 27.63 -3.48
N SER A 173 6.52 26.34 -3.33
CA SER A 173 7.55 25.35 -2.95
C SER A 173 8.64 25.26 -4.02
N ILE A 174 8.28 25.30 -5.30
CA ILE A 174 9.22 25.31 -6.44
C ILE A 174 10.03 26.61 -6.48
N GLU A 175 9.41 27.76 -6.20
CA GLU A 175 10.10 29.05 -6.12
C GLU A 175 11.18 29.02 -5.03
N ILE A 176 10.82 28.58 -3.82
CA ILE A 176 11.78 28.44 -2.71
C ILE A 176 12.89 27.44 -3.06
N ALA A 177 12.56 26.29 -3.65
CA ALA A 177 13.57 25.31 -4.08
C ALA A 177 14.56 25.91 -5.09
N ASN A 178 14.11 26.83 -5.95
CA ASN A 178 14.97 27.48 -6.94
C ASN A 178 15.96 28.47 -6.34
N GLU A 179 15.64 29.07 -5.19
CA GLU A 179 16.47 30.03 -4.46
C GLU A 179 17.55 29.37 -3.58
N ILE A 180 17.49 28.05 -3.40
CA ILE A 180 18.51 27.29 -2.66
C ILE A 180 19.85 27.37 -3.40
N LYS A 181 20.83 28.01 -2.77
CA LYS A 181 22.16 28.31 -3.34
C LYS A 181 23.07 27.08 -3.47
N SER A 182 22.82 26.03 -2.69
CA SER A 182 23.59 24.79 -2.71
C SER A 182 23.13 23.88 -3.85
N TYR A 183 24.02 23.62 -4.81
CA TYR A 183 23.75 22.77 -5.98
C TYR A 183 23.44 21.31 -5.60
N THR A 184 24.03 20.84 -4.49
CA THR A 184 23.81 19.47 -3.97
C THR A 184 22.43 19.32 -3.35
N ASP A 185 21.91 20.37 -2.72
CA ASP A 185 20.60 20.35 -2.06
C ASP A 185 19.46 20.59 -3.05
N LYS A 186 19.71 21.37 -4.11
CA LYS A 186 18.72 21.63 -5.17
C LYS A 186 18.30 20.38 -5.96
N ASN A 187 19.19 19.41 -6.17
CA ASN A 187 18.87 18.17 -6.87
C ASN A 187 18.19 17.11 -5.99
N LYS A 188 18.04 17.38 -4.68
CA LYS A 188 17.38 16.47 -3.71
C LYS A 188 15.93 16.86 -3.43
N CYS A 189 15.49 18.04 -3.88
CA CYS A 189 14.12 18.54 -3.75
C CYS A 189 13.25 18.18 -4.96
#